data_AF-A0A924EYC6-F1
#
_entry.id   AF-A0A924EYC6-F1
#
_cell.length_a   1.000
_cell.length_b   1.000
_cell.length_c   1.000
_cell.angle_alpha   90.00
_cell.angle_beta   90.00
_cell.angle_gamma   90.00
#
_symmetry.space_group_name_H-M   'P 1'
#
loop_
_entity.id
_entity.type
_entity.pdbx_description
1 polymer ?
#
loop_
_entity_poly.entity_id
_entity_poly.type
_entity_poly.pdbx_seq_one_letter_code
_entity_poly.pdbx_strand_id
1 'polypeptide(L)'
;MFAQYPRSAASLDNAQRLALAAACRGFPYVILRQECGVLPMGLTGESTPSAFGYQRVGLMSGAGRASTGYAFQRIQRWAESAAASLHRRAFDVGHSPDPWHRCAMDRLFLQVLRSHPGRAPDLFLSMFRDTNTSRVIRFLSDRGTAIACAAIIASLPVGLFMRQLVRIGSAGVPVLRAST
;
A
#
# COMPACT_ATOMS: atom_id res chain seq x y z
N MET A 1 3.06 -2.52 -13.72
CA MET A 1 3.81 -1.27 -14.00
C MET A 1 3.27 -0.17 -13.09
N PHE A 2 4.13 0.56 -12.39
CA PHE A 2 3.69 1.65 -11.50
C PHE A 2 3.70 2.98 -12.26
N ALA A 3 2.71 3.83 -12.02
CA ALA A 3 2.57 5.13 -12.65
C ALA A 3 1.76 6.06 -11.74
N GLN A 4 1.97 7.37 -11.89
CA GLN A 4 1.19 8.38 -11.16
C GLN A 4 -0.28 8.39 -11.58
N TYR A 5 -0.56 8.05 -12.83
CA TYR A 5 -1.90 7.96 -13.39
C TYR A 5 -2.18 6.54 -13.88
N PRO A 6 -3.45 6.10 -13.87
CA PRO A 6 -3.83 4.80 -14.42
C PRO A 6 -3.33 4.63 -15.85
N ARG A 7 -2.69 3.49 -16.13
CA ARG A 7 -2.28 3.10 -17.48
C ARG A 7 -3.46 2.44 -18.19
N SER A 8 -3.53 2.57 -19.51
CA SER A 8 -4.53 1.87 -20.30
C SER A 8 -4.35 0.35 -20.21
N ALA A 9 -5.44 -0.40 -20.33
CA ALA A 9 -5.41 -1.85 -20.34
C ALA A 9 -4.45 -2.39 -21.43
N ALA A 10 -4.48 -1.81 -22.63
CA ALA A 10 -3.59 -2.18 -23.73
C ALA A 10 -2.10 -1.98 -23.40
N SER A 11 -1.75 -0.87 -22.72
CA SER A 11 -0.37 -0.63 -22.30
C SER A 11 0.12 -1.66 -21.27
N LEU A 12 -0.76 -2.09 -20.37
CA LEU A 12 -0.45 -3.10 -19.36
C LEU A 12 -0.34 -4.51 -19.98
N ASP A 13 -1.23 -4.86 -20.90
CA ASP A 13 -1.21 -6.14 -21.63
C ASP A 13 0.11 -6.31 -22.39
N ASN A 14 0.53 -5.29 -23.13
CA ASN A 14 1.80 -5.34 -23.86
C ASN A 14 2.99 -5.54 -22.91
N ALA A 15 3.02 -4.84 -21.77
CA ALA A 15 4.08 -5.01 -20.78
C ALA A 15 4.08 -6.42 -20.16
N GLN A 16 2.89 -7.02 -19.94
CA GLN A 16 2.77 -8.40 -19.44
C GLN A 16 3.28 -9.41 -20.47
N ARG A 17 2.93 -9.26 -21.75
CA ARG A 17 3.43 -10.15 -22.82
C ARG A 17 4.94 -10.13 -22.93
N LEU A 18 5.55 -8.95 -22.87
CA LEU A 18 7.01 -8.80 -22.87
C LEU A 18 7.66 -9.47 -21.66
N ALA A 19 7.07 -9.31 -20.47
CA ALA A 19 7.55 -9.97 -19.25
C ALA A 19 7.42 -11.49 -19.31
N LEU A 20 6.30 -12.01 -19.85
CA LEU A 20 6.09 -13.45 -20.05
C LEU A 20 7.09 -14.02 -21.05
N ALA A 21 7.31 -13.36 -22.19
CA ALA A 21 8.30 -13.79 -23.18
C ALA A 21 9.71 -13.89 -22.58
N ALA A 22 10.10 -12.89 -21.78
CA ALA A 22 11.38 -12.89 -21.07
C ALA A 22 11.48 -14.01 -20.01
N ALA A 23 10.43 -14.19 -19.20
CA ALA A 23 10.41 -15.22 -18.15
C ALA A 23 10.38 -16.64 -18.72
N CYS A 24 9.61 -16.87 -19.78
CA CYS A 24 9.51 -18.16 -20.46
C CYS A 24 10.67 -18.42 -21.42
N ARG A 25 11.58 -17.46 -21.67
CA ARG A 25 12.75 -17.63 -22.56
C ARG A 25 12.39 -18.20 -23.95
N GLY A 26 11.21 -17.85 -24.46
CA GLY A 26 10.71 -18.35 -25.74
C GLY A 26 10.08 -19.76 -25.71
N PHE A 27 10.01 -20.44 -24.57
CA PHE A 27 9.24 -21.67 -24.45
C PHE A 27 7.73 -21.41 -24.61
N PRO A 28 6.98 -22.32 -25.27
CA PRO A 28 5.55 -22.19 -25.41
C PRO A 28 4.86 -22.24 -24.04
N TYR A 29 3.80 -21.46 -23.88
CA TYR A 29 3.00 -21.41 -22.66
C TYR A 29 1.51 -21.32 -23.01
N VAL A 30 0.67 -21.72 -22.06
CA VAL A 30 -0.80 -21.58 -22.15
C VAL A 30 -1.26 -20.72 -20.98
N ILE A 31 -2.04 -19.69 -21.28
CA ILE A 31 -2.70 -18.88 -20.25
C ILE A 31 -3.95 -19.63 -19.80
N LEU A 32 -3.97 -20.11 -18.56
CA LEU A 32 -5.13 -20.82 -17.99
C LEU A 32 -6.20 -19.84 -17.47
N ARG A 33 -5.76 -18.71 -16.90
CA ARG A 33 -6.63 -17.70 -16.30
C ARG A 33 -5.95 -16.35 -16.35
N GLN A 34 -6.74 -15.29 -16.55
CA GLN A 34 -6.30 -13.91 -16.44
C GLN A 34 -7.18 -13.18 -15.43
N GLU A 35 -6.56 -12.34 -14.62
CA GLU A 35 -7.23 -11.42 -13.71
C GLU A 35 -6.72 -10.00 -13.98
N CYS A 36 -7.58 -9.02 -13.74
CA CYS A 36 -7.20 -7.61 -13.80
C CYS A 36 -7.70 -6.88 -12.55
N GLY A 37 -6.97 -5.85 -12.15
CA GLY A 37 -7.33 -5.04 -11.00
C GLY A 37 -6.50 -3.76 -10.98
N VAL A 38 -7.12 -2.68 -10.50
CA VAL A 38 -6.43 -1.43 -10.20
C VAL A 38 -6.42 -1.30 -8.68
N LEU A 39 -5.25 -1.43 -8.08
CA LEU A 39 -5.04 -1.25 -6.64
C LEU A 39 -4.56 0.18 -6.40
N PRO A 40 -5.43 1.10 -5.93
CA PRO A 40 -4.99 2.44 -5.60
C PRO A 40 -4.03 2.38 -4.41
N MET A 41 -2.87 3.03 -4.56
CA MET A 41 -1.96 3.34 -3.46
C MET A 41 -2.03 4.83 -3.20
N GLY A 42 -2.21 5.22 -1.95
CA GLY A 42 -2.38 6.62 -1.60
C GLY A 42 -2.80 6.79 -0.17
N LEU A 43 -2.54 7.98 0.36
CA LEU A 43 -3.14 8.41 1.61
C LEU A 43 -4.62 8.64 1.32
N THR A 44 -5.47 7.68 1.66
CA THR A 44 -6.91 7.91 1.68
C THR A 44 -7.17 9.00 2.72
N GLY A 45 -7.83 10.08 2.30
CA GLY A 45 -8.25 11.15 3.20
C GLY A 45 -9.16 10.62 4.30
N GLU A 46 -9.46 11.50 5.26
CA GLU A 46 -10.35 11.22 6.38
C GLU A 46 -11.58 10.42 5.92
N SER A 47 -11.87 9.34 6.64
CA SER A 47 -13.05 8.54 6.37
C SER A 47 -14.25 9.47 6.40
N THR A 48 -14.98 9.53 5.30
CA THR A 48 -16.22 10.31 5.22
C THR A 48 -17.09 9.93 6.42
N PRO A 49 -17.62 10.91 7.18
CA PRO A 49 -18.39 10.62 8.37
C PRO A 49 -19.49 9.62 8.05
N SER A 50 -19.57 8.59 8.88
CA SER A 50 -20.64 7.61 8.79
C SER A 50 -21.97 8.28 9.13
N ALA A 51 -22.99 8.05 8.30
CA ALA A 51 -24.33 8.56 8.56
C ALA A 51 -24.93 7.85 9.77
N PHE A 52 -25.92 8.46 10.42
CA PHE A 52 -26.61 7.82 11.53
C PHE A 52 -27.15 6.44 11.11
N GLY A 53 -26.73 5.39 11.81
CA GLY A 53 -27.12 4.00 11.54
C GLY A 53 -26.32 3.27 10.45
N TYR A 54 -25.36 3.91 9.77
CA TYR A 54 -24.58 3.29 8.69
C TYR A 54 -23.08 3.51 8.87
N GLN A 55 -22.28 2.44 8.91
CA GLN A 55 -20.83 2.52 8.94
C GLN A 55 -20.21 2.22 7.57
N ARG A 56 -19.28 3.06 7.12
CA ARG A 56 -18.44 2.79 5.94
C ARG A 56 -17.24 1.91 6.31
N VAL A 57 -16.97 0.89 5.50
CA VAL A 57 -15.98 -0.17 5.78
C VAL A 57 -15.18 -0.53 4.54
N GLY A 58 -14.08 -1.26 4.70
CA GLY A 58 -13.29 -1.79 3.59
C GLY A 58 -12.21 -0.84 3.07
N LEU A 59 -11.64 -1.17 1.91
CA LEU A 59 -10.39 -0.57 1.39
C LEU A 59 -10.46 0.96 1.29
N MET A 60 -11.58 1.52 0.86
CA MET A 60 -11.81 2.97 0.71
C MET A 60 -12.23 3.67 2.02
N SER A 61 -12.37 2.93 3.11
CA SER A 61 -12.90 3.42 4.39
C SER A 61 -11.93 3.16 5.55
N GLY A 62 -10.62 3.25 5.30
CA GLY A 62 -9.58 3.11 6.32
C GLY A 62 -9.04 1.69 6.53
N ALA A 63 -9.56 0.68 5.81
CA ALA A 63 -9.03 -0.67 5.91
C ALA A 63 -7.73 -0.88 5.14
N GLY A 64 -7.43 -0.05 4.13
CA GLY A 64 -6.22 -0.17 3.32
C GLY A 64 -5.01 0.52 3.94
N ARG A 65 -3.87 -0.17 3.99
CA ARG A 65 -2.60 0.49 4.24
C ARG A 65 -2.19 1.33 3.02
N ALA A 66 -1.96 2.62 3.21
CA ALA A 66 -1.77 3.60 2.14
C ALA A 66 -0.65 3.25 1.13
N SER A 67 0.47 2.72 1.61
CA SER A 67 1.66 2.44 0.80
C SER A 67 1.63 1.10 0.05
N THR A 68 0.74 0.18 0.44
CA THR A 68 0.81 -1.24 0.00
C THR A 68 -0.54 -1.81 -0.43
N GLY A 69 -1.64 -1.12 -0.10
CA GLY A 69 -3.00 -1.61 -0.36
C GLY A 69 -3.40 -2.83 0.49
N TYR A 70 -2.58 -3.25 1.45
CA TYR A 70 -2.88 -4.40 2.31
C TYR A 70 -4.08 -4.07 3.20
N ALA A 71 -5.20 -4.76 2.96
CA ALA A 71 -6.46 -4.54 3.67
C ALA A 71 -7.11 -5.80 4.22
N PHE A 72 -6.88 -6.96 3.61
CA PHE A 72 -7.61 -8.19 3.92
C PHE A 72 -7.59 -8.55 5.41
N GLN A 73 -6.42 -8.56 6.04
CA GLN A 73 -6.30 -8.86 7.46
C GLN A 73 -6.84 -7.73 8.36
N ARG A 74 -6.79 -6.47 7.92
CA ARG A 74 -7.40 -5.34 8.64
C ARG A 74 -8.92 -5.45 8.64
N ILE A 75 -9.52 -5.81 7.50
CA ILE A 75 -10.96 -6.02 7.34
C ILE A 75 -11.44 -7.14 8.25
N GLN A 76 -10.72 -8.27 8.32
CA GLN A 76 -11.10 -9.38 9.20
C GLN A 76 -11.11 -8.99 10.68
N ARG A 77 -10.03 -8.35 11.16
CA ARG A 77 -9.96 -7.86 12.55
C ARG A 77 -11.06 -6.84 12.86
N TRP A 78 -11.32 -5.95 11.90
CA TRP A 78 -12.41 -5.00 12.01
C TRP A 78 -13.76 -5.72 12.13
N ALA A 79 -14.02 -6.73 11.30
CA ALA A 79 -15.27 -7.49 11.33
C ALA A 79 -15.47 -8.22 12.66
N GLU A 80 -14.42 -8.81 13.23
CA GLU A 80 -14.44 -9.41 14.58
C GLU A 80 -14.79 -8.38 15.66
N SER A 81 -14.13 -7.22 15.64
CA SER A 81 -14.39 -6.13 16.58
C SER A 81 -15.81 -5.58 16.43
N ALA A 82 -16.27 -5.41 15.19
CA ALA A 82 -17.60 -4.90 14.88
C ALA A 82 -18.69 -5.86 15.37
N ALA A 83 -18.53 -7.16 15.13
CA ALA A 83 -19.45 -8.18 15.63
C ALA A 83 -19.55 -8.15 17.16
N ALA A 84 -18.42 -8.02 17.86
CA ALA A 84 -18.39 -7.94 19.32
C ALA A 84 -19.02 -6.64 19.86
N SER A 85 -18.80 -5.50 19.20
CA SER A 85 -19.42 -4.22 19.56
C SER A 85 -20.94 -4.24 19.35
N LEU A 86 -21.41 -4.76 18.21
CA LEU A 86 -22.84 -4.91 17.91
C LEU A 86 -23.53 -5.81 18.95
N HIS A 87 -22.89 -6.91 19.34
CA HIS A 87 -23.40 -7.79 20.39
C HIS A 87 -23.57 -7.05 21.73
N ARG A 88 -22.65 -6.15 22.09
CA ARG A 88 -22.72 -5.32 23.30
C ARG A 88 -23.57 -4.06 23.16
N ARG A 89 -24.23 -3.84 22.02
CA ARG A 89 -24.95 -2.58 21.70
C ARG A 89 -24.05 -1.33 21.80
N ALA A 90 -22.75 -1.49 21.50
CA ALA A 90 -21.82 -0.40 21.29
C ALA A 90 -21.70 -0.11 19.79
N PHE A 91 -21.87 1.14 19.38
CA PHE A 91 -21.94 1.52 17.96
C PHE A 91 -20.68 2.23 17.45
N ASP A 92 -19.57 2.13 18.18
CA ASP A 92 -18.26 2.55 17.69
C ASP A 92 -17.60 1.39 16.94
N VAL A 93 -17.82 1.36 15.63
CA VAL A 93 -17.35 0.31 14.71
C VAL A 93 -16.47 0.87 13.61
N GLY A 94 -15.74 1.96 13.86
CA GLY A 94 -14.77 2.52 12.92
C GLY A 94 -13.47 1.70 12.82
N HIS A 95 -12.69 1.94 11.76
CA HIS A 95 -11.29 1.49 11.73
C HIS A 95 -10.45 2.36 12.68
N SER A 96 -9.60 1.74 13.48
CA SER A 96 -8.65 2.48 14.33
C SER A 96 -7.67 3.29 13.48
N PRO A 97 -7.34 4.53 13.87
CA PRO A 97 -6.37 5.34 13.16
C PRO A 97 -4.98 4.72 13.22
N ASP A 98 -4.19 4.94 12.17
CA ASP A 98 -2.82 4.46 12.12
C ASP A 98 -1.89 5.29 13.01
N PRO A 99 -0.92 4.67 13.69
CA PRO A 99 0.08 5.39 14.46
C PRO A 99 0.87 6.41 13.61
N TRP A 100 1.19 7.56 14.18
CA TRP A 100 1.83 8.68 13.46
C TRP A 100 3.09 8.28 12.67
N HIS A 101 3.95 7.42 13.25
CA HIS A 101 5.21 6.99 12.63
C HIS A 101 4.96 6.13 11.38
N ARG A 102 3.86 5.36 11.37
CA ARG A 102 3.47 4.55 10.22
C ARG A 102 2.93 5.43 9.10
N CYS A 103 2.09 6.41 9.45
CA CYS A 103 1.63 7.42 8.50
C CYS A 103 2.80 8.19 7.88
N ALA A 104 3.82 8.55 8.67
CA ALA A 104 5.02 9.23 8.19
C ALA A 104 5.83 8.35 7.21
N MET A 105 6.05 7.07 7.56
CA MET A 105 6.76 6.12 6.70
C MET A 105 6.00 5.85 5.39
N ASP A 106 4.68 5.65 5.45
CA ASP A 106 3.85 5.44 4.27
C ASP A 106 3.82 6.68 3.37
N ARG A 107 3.75 7.88 3.96
CA ARG A 107 3.85 9.14 3.22
C ARG A 107 5.19 9.27 2.51
N LEU A 108 6.30 8.99 3.20
CA LEU A 108 7.64 9.04 2.59
C LEU A 108 7.76 8.05 1.43
N PHE A 109 7.33 6.80 1.64
CA PHE A 109 7.38 5.75 0.62
C PHE A 109 6.55 6.14 -0.62
N LEU A 110 5.31 6.59 -0.42
CA LEU A 110 4.45 7.05 -1.51
C LEU A 110 5.05 8.22 -2.29
N GLN A 111 5.75 9.14 -1.62
CA GLN A 111 6.42 10.24 -2.31
C GLN A 111 7.63 9.79 -3.13
N VAL A 112 8.40 8.80 -2.64
CA VAL A 112 9.48 8.18 -3.42
C VAL A 112 8.90 7.51 -4.66
N LEU A 113 7.82 6.72 -4.51
CA LEU A 113 7.14 6.08 -5.64
C LEU A 113 6.59 7.09 -6.65
N ARG A 114 6.01 8.19 -6.17
CA ARG A 114 5.49 9.26 -7.04
C ARG A 114 6.60 9.94 -7.83
N SER A 115 7.75 10.17 -7.20
CA SER A 115 8.88 10.85 -7.84
C SER A 115 9.69 9.92 -8.75
N HIS A 116 9.67 8.61 -8.48
CA HIS A 116 10.45 7.60 -9.21
C HIS A 116 9.60 6.35 -9.52
N PRO A 117 8.51 6.45 -10.30
CA PRO A 117 7.61 5.31 -10.55
C PRO A 117 8.31 4.13 -11.25
N GLY A 118 9.33 4.41 -12.07
CA GLY A 118 10.14 3.37 -12.71
C GLY A 118 10.98 2.53 -11.73
N ARG A 119 11.28 3.05 -10.54
CA ARG A 119 12.03 2.33 -9.48
C ARG A 119 11.12 1.50 -8.58
N ALA A 120 9.81 1.67 -8.67
CA ALA A 120 8.85 0.99 -7.80
C ALA A 120 8.97 -0.55 -7.84
N PRO A 121 9.09 -1.22 -9.01
CA PRO A 121 9.28 -2.67 -9.03
C PRO A 121 10.53 -3.10 -8.27
N ASP A 122 11.66 -2.41 -8.47
CA ASP A 122 12.92 -2.71 -7.79
C ASP A 122 12.81 -2.54 -6.28
N LEU A 123 12.13 -1.49 -5.81
CA LEU A 123 11.90 -1.25 -4.39
C LEU A 123 11.08 -2.36 -3.73
N PHE A 124 10.01 -2.82 -4.37
CA PHE A 124 9.24 -3.94 -3.85
C PHE A 124 10.05 -5.23 -3.91
N LEU A 125 10.74 -5.50 -5.01
CA LEU A 125 11.58 -6.69 -5.16
C LEU A 125 12.71 -6.75 -4.13
N SER A 126 13.33 -5.61 -3.78
CA SER A 126 14.41 -5.58 -2.78
C SER A 126 13.89 -5.94 -1.39
N MET A 127 12.67 -5.51 -1.02
CA MET A 127 12.05 -5.93 0.24
C MET A 127 11.94 -7.45 0.35
N PHE A 128 11.51 -8.13 -0.72
CA PHE A 128 11.34 -9.58 -0.73
C PHE A 128 12.65 -10.36 -0.90
N ARG A 129 13.64 -9.77 -1.57
CA ARG A 129 14.95 -10.39 -1.80
C ARG A 129 15.84 -10.33 -0.56
N ASP A 130 15.91 -9.17 0.07
CA ASP A 130 16.93 -8.87 1.08
C ASP A 130 16.39 -9.00 2.52
N THR A 131 15.09 -9.30 2.66
CA THR A 131 14.45 -9.56 3.96
C THR A 131 13.70 -10.88 3.95
N ASN A 132 13.74 -11.60 5.08
CA ASN A 132 12.93 -12.79 5.29
C ASN A 132 11.44 -12.52 5.01
N THR A 133 10.82 -13.36 4.17
CA THR A 133 9.43 -13.20 3.69
C THR A 133 8.43 -13.07 4.83
N SER A 134 8.60 -13.79 5.94
CA SER A 134 7.71 -13.69 7.10
C SER A 134 7.76 -12.30 7.74
N ARG A 135 8.93 -11.64 7.76
CA ARG A 135 9.06 -10.25 8.24
C ARG A 135 8.38 -9.27 7.28
N VAL A 136 8.53 -9.47 5.97
CA VAL A 136 7.84 -8.67 4.94
C VAL A 136 6.34 -8.78 5.13
N ILE A 137 5.79 -10.00 5.22
CA ILE A 137 4.35 -10.22 5.40
C ILE A 137 3.85 -9.56 6.68
N ARG A 138 4.57 -9.72 7.80
CA ARG A 138 4.21 -9.07 9.08
C ARG A 138 4.22 -7.55 8.96
N PHE A 139 5.23 -6.99 8.30
CA PHE A 139 5.30 -5.56 8.03
C PHE A 139 4.10 -5.09 7.19
N LEU A 140 3.82 -5.73 6.06
CA LEU A 140 2.68 -5.39 5.18
C LEU A 140 1.33 -5.50 5.91
N SER A 141 1.22 -6.46 6.84
CA SER A 141 0.00 -6.79 7.58
C SER A 141 -0.24 -6.01 8.87
N ASP A 142 0.60 -5.01 9.16
CA ASP A 142 0.56 -4.20 10.39
C ASP A 142 0.86 -4.99 11.68
N ARG A 143 1.55 -6.11 11.54
CA ARG A 143 2.00 -7.00 12.62
C ARG A 143 3.53 -7.03 12.75
N GLY A 144 4.22 -6.10 12.10
CA GLY A 144 5.68 -5.97 12.12
C GLY A 144 6.16 -5.47 13.47
N THR A 145 7.19 -6.12 14.02
CA THR A 145 7.92 -5.57 15.17
C THR A 145 8.80 -4.40 14.70
N ALA A 146 9.29 -3.57 15.63
CA ALA A 146 10.26 -2.51 15.30
C ALA A 146 11.47 -3.05 14.52
N ILE A 147 11.94 -4.25 14.89
CA ILE A 147 13.02 -4.96 14.20
C ILE A 147 12.63 -5.32 12.75
N ALA A 148 11.40 -5.78 12.53
CA ALA A 148 10.91 -6.08 11.18
C ALA A 148 10.83 -4.80 10.33
N CYS A 149 10.35 -3.70 10.91
CA CYS A 149 10.35 -2.40 10.23
C CYS A 149 11.77 -1.93 9.88
N ALA A 150 12.72 -2.04 10.80
CA ALA A 150 14.11 -1.66 10.57
C ALA A 150 14.78 -2.51 9.47
N ALA A 151 14.55 -3.84 9.47
CA ALA A 151 15.05 -4.72 8.42
C ALA A 151 14.50 -4.34 7.04
N ILE A 152 13.20 -4.02 6.94
CA ILE A 152 12.60 -3.57 5.68
C ILE A 152 13.21 -2.23 5.24
N ILE A 153 13.35 -1.27 6.14
CA ILE A 153 14.00 0.02 5.82
C ILE A 153 15.43 -0.19 5.32
N ALA A 154 16.19 -1.09 5.94
CA ALA A 154 17.57 -1.40 5.54
C ALA A 154 17.65 -2.10 4.17
N SER A 155 16.63 -2.86 3.77
CA SER A 155 16.55 -3.49 2.44
C SER A 155 16.24 -2.52 1.30
N LEU A 156 15.86 -1.28 1.62
CA LEU A 156 15.55 -0.27 0.63
C LEU A 156 16.78 0.60 0.35
N PRO A 157 16.91 1.16 -0.87
CA PRO A 157 17.98 2.08 -1.22
C PRO A 157 17.87 3.39 -0.43
N VAL A 158 18.49 3.42 0.75
CA VAL A 158 18.42 4.51 1.74
C VAL A 158 18.72 5.87 1.12
N GLY A 159 19.65 5.94 0.16
CA GLY A 159 19.98 7.18 -0.57
C GLY A 159 18.79 7.81 -1.30
N LEU A 160 17.87 7.02 -1.86
CA LEU A 160 16.66 7.55 -2.50
C LEU A 160 15.70 8.15 -1.46
N PHE A 161 15.55 7.51 -0.32
CA PHE A 161 14.68 7.96 0.77
C PHE A 161 15.24 9.21 1.46
N MET A 162 16.55 9.28 1.70
CA MET A 162 17.21 10.44 2.31
C MET A 162 17.15 11.67 1.40
N ARG A 163 17.36 11.51 0.08
CA ARG A 163 17.17 12.60 -0.89
C ARG A 163 15.75 13.14 -0.86
N GLN A 164 14.77 12.26 -0.76
CA GLN A 164 13.37 12.67 -0.64
C GLN A 164 13.09 13.38 0.70
N LEU A 165 13.65 12.91 1.81
CA LEU A 165 13.54 13.58 3.11
C LEU A 165 14.11 15.00 3.10
N VAL A 166 15.31 15.18 2.54
CA VAL A 166 15.94 16.51 2.40
C VAL A 166 15.06 17.44 1.56
N ARG A 167 14.49 16.92 0.46
CA ARG A 167 13.56 17.66 -0.39
C ARG A 167 12.27 18.06 0.33
N ILE A 168 11.72 17.22 1.20
CA ILE A 168 10.54 17.56 2.03
C ILE A 168 10.91 18.65 3.05
N GLY A 169 12.08 18.53 3.67
CA GLY A 169 12.58 19.50 4.65
C GLY A 169 12.85 20.88 4.05
N SER A 170 13.30 20.93 2.80
CA SER A 170 13.57 22.19 2.09
C SER A 170 12.35 22.80 1.40
N ALA A 171 11.33 22.02 1.04
CA ALA A 171 10.13 22.50 0.37
C ALA A 171 9.00 22.96 1.31
N GLY A 172 9.13 22.73 2.62
CA GLY A 172 7.99 22.80 3.55
C GLY A 172 6.99 21.69 3.25
N VAL A 173 6.33 21.15 4.28
CA VAL A 173 5.35 20.06 4.10
C VAL A 173 4.20 20.59 3.24
N PRO A 174 3.98 20.12 2.00
CA PRO A 174 2.79 20.48 1.26
C PRO A 174 1.64 19.75 1.94
N VAL A 175 0.82 20.50 2.67
CA VAL A 175 -0.48 20.03 3.12
C VAL A 175 -1.29 19.80 1.84
N LEU A 176 -1.42 18.53 1.45
CA LEU A 176 -2.36 18.12 0.40
C LEU A 176 -3.77 18.47 0.88
N ARG A 177 -4.26 19.65 0.50
CA ARG A 177 -5.69 19.97 0.59
C ARG A 177 -6.42 19.12 -0.43
N ALA A 178 -7.37 18.32 0.04
CA ALA A 178 -8.33 17.66 -0.83
C ALA A 178 -9.16 18.76 -1.53
N SER A 179 -9.17 18.74 -2.86
CA SER A 179 -10.07 19.55 -3.66
C SER A 179 -11.51 19.10 -3.37
N THR A 180 -12.35 20.04 -2.95
CA THR A 180 -13.81 19.95 -2.84
C THR A 180 -14.46 19.55 -4.15
#